data_AF-A0A7X7ZV57-F1
#
_entry.id   AF-A0A7X7ZV57-F1
#
_cell.length_a   1.000
_cell.length_b   1.000
_cell.length_c   1.000
_cell.angle_alpha   90.00
_cell.angle_beta   90.00
_cell.angle_gamma   90.00
#
_symmetry.space_group_name_H-M   'P 1'
#
loop_
_entity.id
_entity.type
_entity.pdbx_description
1 polymer ?
#
loop_
_entity_poly.entity_id
_entity_poly.type
_entity_poly.pdbx_seq_one_letter_code
_entity_poly.pdbx_strand_id
1 'polypeptide(L)'
;MTRYRCFILSVLITSMFLLTGCWQDAVRTGGEQDGAPEEADDIPKISASTNLEGEILFYPTFDENYKTGNNEKFAFWFDIPVEWRAEDRSEDGSEYHILPDDPDVVIRIYGQLKEGPEDGFYRQLAGKSGTIDDFVYRDNWVGKMITVSENEFYFVRVDGDSYLILHVDATGDPGWLAENEEKIYYIARSARTTRESFGKIADESSLIDVDDLKVGDLEVGITYEKLIHVMGQEPVDRTEEEYHGMKAEMLYFADDTQVYVVNDIVHIINVISPEYETPRGLRPGDDEERIVELYGEPNNRDECIYGYCIDGYELLTIVVSDGVVSQIQIEHGGWESEVF
;
A
#
# COMPACT_ATOMS: atom_id res chain seq x y z
N MET A 1 25.79 4.49 42.59
CA MET A 1 24.32 4.35 42.67
C MET A 1 23.77 5.64 42.09
N THR A 2 23.10 5.64 40.94
CA THR A 2 22.19 4.61 40.41
C THR A 2 22.57 4.24 38.96
N ARG A 3 22.53 2.95 38.59
CA ARG A 3 22.61 2.49 37.20
C ARG A 3 21.19 2.09 36.76
N TYR A 4 20.62 2.82 35.81
CA TYR A 4 19.64 2.27 34.88
C TYR A 4 20.50 1.86 33.66
N ARG A 5 20.70 0.58 33.31
CA ARG A 5 19.73 -0.47 32.95
C ARG A 5 18.84 -0.07 31.78
N CYS A 6 19.46 0.23 30.64
CA CYS A 6 18.91 -0.13 29.35
C CYS A 6 18.73 -1.66 29.36
N PHE A 7 17.48 -2.11 29.54
CA PHE A 7 17.12 -3.47 29.21
C PHE A 7 16.96 -3.49 27.70
N ILE A 8 17.82 -4.24 27.00
CA ILE A 8 17.58 -4.56 25.59
C ILE A 8 16.36 -5.48 25.57
N LEU A 9 15.20 -4.87 25.35
CA LEU A 9 14.05 -5.52 24.77
C LEU A 9 14.07 -5.06 23.31
N SER A 10 14.02 -5.98 22.35
CA SER A 10 13.94 -5.66 20.93
C SER A 10 12.56 -5.06 20.65
N VAL A 11 12.41 -3.77 20.93
CA VAL A 11 11.16 -3.03 20.72
C VAL A 11 11.08 -2.68 19.24
N LEU A 12 10.34 -3.52 18.52
CA LEU A 12 9.74 -3.16 17.24
C LEU A 12 9.03 -1.80 17.39
N ILE A 13 9.42 -0.82 16.58
CA ILE A 13 8.68 0.42 16.43
C ILE A 13 7.49 0.12 15.50
N THR A 14 6.46 -0.52 16.03
CA THR A 14 5.16 -0.59 15.36
C THR A 14 4.50 0.79 15.46
N SER A 15 4.82 1.66 14.50
CA SER A 15 4.27 3.02 14.41
C SER A 15 2.76 3.00 14.20
N MET A 16 2.03 3.33 15.27
CA MET A 16 0.58 3.47 15.25
C MET A 16 0.23 4.81 14.58
N PHE A 17 -0.45 4.75 13.41
CA PHE A 17 -0.86 5.91 12.61
C PHE A 17 -1.51 7.04 13.43
N LEU A 18 -1.12 8.31 13.14
CA LEU A 18 -1.95 9.54 13.09
C LEU A 18 -1.03 10.79 13.14
N LEU A 19 -1.03 11.63 12.09
CA LEU A 19 -0.33 12.93 12.09
C LEU A 19 -1.19 14.10 11.58
N THR A 20 -1.01 15.26 12.20
CA THR A 20 -1.74 16.52 11.92
C THR A 20 -0.81 17.57 11.31
N GLY A 21 -1.20 18.19 10.20
CA GLY A 21 -0.37 19.18 9.49
C GLY A 21 -0.82 20.64 9.63
N CYS A 22 0.09 21.58 9.36
CA CYS A 22 -0.14 23.03 9.28
C CYS A 22 0.56 23.66 8.05
N TRP A 23 -0.07 24.70 7.51
CA TRP A 23 0.26 25.52 6.32
C TRP A 23 1.72 26.11 6.27
N GLN A 24 2.27 26.65 5.16
CA GLN A 24 1.64 27.35 4.01
C GLN A 24 2.58 27.63 2.79
N ASP A 25 2.02 27.69 1.57
CA ASP A 25 2.42 28.37 0.30
C ASP A 25 3.82 28.19 -0.39
N ALA A 26 3.81 27.93 -1.72
CA ALA A 26 4.96 27.52 -2.58
C ALA A 26 5.05 28.24 -3.96
N VAL A 27 6.14 28.06 -4.74
CA VAL A 27 6.26 28.33 -6.22
C VAL A 27 7.34 27.42 -6.90
N ARG A 28 7.05 26.91 -8.12
CA ARG A 28 7.62 25.72 -8.85
C ARG A 28 8.70 25.91 -9.97
N THR A 29 9.26 24.77 -10.47
CA THR A 29 9.57 24.28 -11.89
C THR A 29 11.04 23.88 -12.23
N GLY A 30 11.41 22.91 -13.10
CA GLY A 30 10.69 21.79 -13.82
C GLY A 30 11.23 21.44 -15.27
N GLY A 31 11.38 20.15 -15.67
CA GLY A 31 11.69 19.70 -17.08
C GLY A 31 12.19 18.23 -17.32
N GLU A 32 11.92 17.64 -18.51
CA GLU A 32 12.00 16.18 -18.91
C GLU A 32 13.23 15.68 -19.75
N GLN A 33 13.44 14.34 -19.91
CA GLN A 33 13.66 13.65 -21.25
C GLN A 33 13.68 12.07 -21.29
N ASP A 34 13.45 11.48 -22.49
CA ASP A 34 13.16 10.05 -22.85
C ASP A 34 14.34 9.05 -23.10
N GLY A 35 14.05 7.72 -23.08
CA GLY A 35 14.67 6.69 -23.98
C GLY A 35 14.61 5.19 -23.58
N ALA A 36 14.12 4.28 -24.46
CA ALA A 36 14.02 2.80 -24.26
C ALA A 36 14.97 1.98 -25.20
N PRO A 37 15.25 0.65 -25.00
CA PRO A 37 14.37 -0.45 -25.51
C PRO A 37 14.48 -1.91 -24.93
N GLU A 38 13.61 -2.79 -25.45
CA GLU A 38 13.72 -4.27 -25.67
C GLU A 38 13.38 -5.32 -24.57
N GLU A 39 13.01 -6.52 -25.04
CA GLU A 39 12.17 -7.56 -24.40
C GLU A 39 12.84 -8.32 -23.23
N ALA A 40 12.09 -8.58 -22.15
CA ALA A 40 12.43 -9.47 -21.05
C ALA A 40 11.64 -10.79 -21.12
N ASP A 41 12.21 -11.88 -20.59
CA ASP A 41 11.56 -13.20 -20.48
C ASP A 41 10.31 -13.14 -19.57
N ASP A 42 9.35 -14.07 -19.76
CA ASP A 42 8.14 -14.24 -18.93
C ASP A 42 8.48 -14.57 -17.46
N ILE A 43 8.85 -13.56 -16.68
CA ILE A 43 8.72 -13.56 -15.22
C ILE A 43 7.22 -13.32 -14.94
N PRO A 44 6.53 -14.20 -14.17
CA PRO A 44 5.17 -13.92 -13.79
C PRO A 44 5.14 -12.61 -13.00
N LYS A 45 4.37 -11.62 -13.47
CA LYS A 45 4.22 -10.34 -12.78
C LYS A 45 3.45 -10.54 -11.48
N ILE A 46 4.20 -10.72 -10.39
CA ILE A 46 3.66 -10.86 -9.04
C ILE A 46 3.21 -9.47 -8.57
N SER A 47 1.91 -9.22 -8.70
CA SER A 47 1.22 -8.03 -8.21
C SER A 47 1.06 -8.11 -6.69
N ALA A 48 1.26 -7.01 -5.95
CA ALA A 48 1.02 -6.98 -4.51
C ALA A 48 -0.48 -7.16 -4.15
N SER A 49 -1.37 -6.99 -5.13
CA SER A 49 -2.81 -7.21 -5.04
C SER A 49 -3.23 -8.67 -5.26
N THR A 50 -2.33 -9.56 -5.71
CA THR A 50 -2.65 -10.98 -5.95
C THR A 50 -1.55 -11.94 -5.48
N ASN A 51 -1.90 -13.17 -5.08
CA ASN A 51 -0.89 -14.21 -4.81
C ASN A 51 -0.31 -14.80 -6.11
N LEU A 52 0.66 -15.72 -5.99
CA LEU A 52 1.29 -16.42 -7.13
C LEU A 52 0.31 -17.21 -8.02
N GLU A 53 -0.90 -17.50 -7.52
CA GLU A 53 -1.97 -18.21 -8.24
C GLU A 53 -2.99 -17.24 -8.87
N GLY A 54 -2.81 -15.92 -8.70
CA GLY A 54 -3.69 -14.86 -9.21
C GLY A 54 -4.90 -14.56 -8.33
N GLU A 55 -5.00 -15.12 -7.12
CA GLU A 55 -6.10 -14.82 -6.19
C GLU A 55 -5.90 -13.46 -5.52
N ILE A 56 -6.98 -12.68 -5.35
CA ILE A 56 -6.96 -11.35 -4.75
C ILE A 56 -6.52 -11.42 -3.28
N LEU A 57 -5.52 -10.61 -2.93
CA LEU A 57 -5.01 -10.44 -1.58
C LEU A 57 -5.87 -9.47 -0.77
N PHE A 58 -6.11 -9.85 0.48
CA PHE A 58 -6.88 -9.04 1.43
C PHE A 58 -6.06 -8.70 2.67
N TYR A 59 -6.23 -7.46 3.13
CA TYR A 59 -5.52 -6.85 4.24
C TYR A 59 -6.51 -6.62 5.40
N PRO A 60 -6.07 -6.64 6.66
CA PRO A 60 -6.94 -6.32 7.80
C PRO A 60 -7.39 -4.86 7.75
N THR A 61 -8.56 -4.56 8.34
CA THR A 61 -9.03 -3.19 8.55
C THR A 61 -9.20 -2.88 10.04
N PHE A 62 -9.53 -1.63 10.37
CA PHE A 62 -9.88 -1.24 11.74
C PHE A 62 -11.17 -1.89 12.24
N ASP A 63 -12.06 -2.33 11.33
CA ASP A 63 -13.27 -3.06 11.66
C ASP A 63 -13.05 -4.55 11.40
N GLU A 64 -13.03 -5.36 12.45
CA GLU A 64 -12.75 -6.81 12.37
C GLU A 64 -13.77 -7.58 11.51
N ASN A 65 -14.91 -6.98 11.18
CA ASN A 65 -15.92 -7.57 10.29
C ASN A 65 -15.61 -7.35 8.80
N TYR A 66 -14.58 -6.56 8.47
CA TYR A 66 -14.21 -6.21 7.10
C TYR A 66 -12.71 -6.37 6.83
N LYS A 67 -12.41 -6.77 5.59
CA LYS A 67 -11.05 -6.88 5.02
C LYS A 67 -10.96 -5.99 3.78
N THR A 68 -9.81 -5.37 3.53
CA THR A 68 -9.62 -4.43 2.42
C THR A 68 -8.79 -5.05 1.30
N GLY A 69 -9.22 -4.88 0.05
CA GLY A 69 -8.48 -5.29 -1.14
C GLY A 69 -7.95 -4.07 -1.88
N ASN A 70 -6.89 -4.25 -2.68
CA ASN A 70 -6.38 -3.26 -3.63
C ASN A 70 -6.63 -3.72 -5.06
N ASN A 71 -6.92 -2.76 -5.94
CA ASN A 71 -6.80 -2.90 -7.39
C ASN A 71 -5.66 -1.99 -7.84
N GLU A 72 -4.54 -2.59 -8.25
CA GLU A 72 -3.34 -1.86 -8.68
C GLU A 72 -3.59 -0.99 -9.91
N LYS A 73 -4.29 -1.51 -10.92
CA LYS A 73 -4.44 -0.86 -12.22
C LYS A 73 -5.05 0.54 -12.16
N PHE A 74 -6.08 0.70 -11.34
CA PHE A 74 -6.72 1.99 -11.09
C PHE A 74 -6.40 2.50 -9.67
N ALA A 75 -5.41 1.90 -9.02
CA ALA A 75 -4.84 2.23 -7.72
C ALA A 75 -5.92 2.55 -6.66
N PHE A 76 -6.93 1.70 -6.55
CA PHE A 76 -8.04 1.86 -5.60
C PHE A 76 -8.10 0.78 -4.53
N TRP A 77 -8.61 1.14 -3.37
CA TRP A 77 -8.87 0.26 -2.25
C TRP A 77 -10.34 0.23 -1.90
N PHE A 78 -10.80 -0.90 -1.39
CA PHE A 78 -12.19 -1.14 -1.01
C PHE A 78 -12.25 -2.21 0.08
N ASP A 79 -13.18 -2.05 1.02
CA ASP A 79 -13.39 -2.99 2.12
C ASP A 79 -14.59 -3.88 1.79
N ILE A 80 -14.50 -5.18 2.03
CA ILE A 80 -15.62 -6.14 1.93
C ILE A 80 -15.79 -6.92 3.24
N PRO A 81 -16.99 -7.46 3.53
CA PRO A 81 -17.20 -8.34 4.67
C PRO A 81 -16.23 -9.53 4.67
N VAL A 82 -15.73 -9.93 5.84
CA VAL A 82 -14.74 -11.02 5.95
C VAL A 82 -15.24 -12.35 5.39
N GLU A 83 -16.56 -12.60 5.47
CA GLU A 83 -17.22 -13.79 4.96
C GLU A 83 -17.43 -13.80 3.44
N TRP A 84 -17.40 -12.63 2.78
CA TRP A 84 -17.51 -12.51 1.32
C TRP A 84 -16.16 -12.73 0.64
N ARG A 85 -16.17 -12.97 -0.66
CA ARG A 85 -14.96 -13.13 -1.48
C ARG A 85 -14.95 -12.08 -2.59
N ALA A 86 -13.82 -11.93 -3.27
CA ALA A 86 -13.82 -11.32 -4.59
C ALA A 86 -13.00 -12.18 -5.56
N GLU A 87 -13.31 -12.05 -6.84
CA GLU A 87 -12.59 -12.68 -7.95
C GLU A 87 -12.30 -11.61 -9.02
N ASP A 88 -11.10 -11.63 -9.59
CA ASP A 88 -10.85 -10.94 -10.85
C ASP A 88 -11.46 -11.76 -11.99
N ARG A 89 -12.29 -11.10 -12.80
CA ARG A 89 -12.89 -11.70 -14.00
C ARG A 89 -12.67 -10.82 -15.24
N SER A 90 -11.82 -9.81 -15.12
CA SER A 90 -11.37 -8.96 -16.21
C SER A 90 -10.18 -9.60 -16.93
N GLU A 91 -10.02 -9.33 -18.22
CA GLU A 91 -8.82 -9.75 -18.96
C GLU A 91 -7.59 -8.89 -18.60
N ASP A 92 -7.82 -7.77 -17.92
CA ASP A 92 -6.90 -6.64 -17.89
C ASP A 92 -6.65 -6.06 -16.48
N GLY A 93 -7.14 -6.71 -15.41
CA GLY A 93 -6.96 -6.29 -14.03
C GLY A 93 -7.79 -5.07 -13.59
N SER A 94 -8.84 -4.71 -14.32
CA SER A 94 -9.63 -3.48 -14.06
C SER A 94 -10.78 -3.64 -13.07
N GLU A 95 -11.23 -4.87 -12.82
CA GLU A 95 -12.52 -5.16 -12.17
C GLU A 95 -12.48 -6.40 -11.28
N TYR A 96 -13.06 -6.27 -10.09
CA TYR A 96 -13.33 -7.39 -9.19
C TYR A 96 -14.84 -7.61 -8.99
N HIS A 97 -15.26 -8.86 -9.16
CA HIS A 97 -16.58 -9.33 -8.76
C HIS A 97 -16.56 -9.66 -7.27
N ILE A 98 -17.36 -8.95 -6.47
CA ILE A 98 -17.55 -9.28 -5.06
C ILE A 98 -18.66 -10.33 -4.98
N LEU A 99 -18.38 -11.43 -4.27
CA LEU A 99 -19.24 -12.60 -4.17
C LEU A 99 -19.92 -12.65 -2.80
N PRO A 100 -21.20 -12.28 -2.71
CA PRO A 100 -22.02 -12.51 -1.53
C PRO A 100 -22.43 -13.99 -1.41
N ASP A 101 -23.31 -14.27 -0.45
CA ASP A 101 -23.92 -15.59 -0.23
C ASP A 101 -25.02 -15.96 -1.23
N ASP A 102 -25.57 -14.96 -1.96
CA ASP A 102 -26.60 -15.16 -2.98
C ASP A 102 -26.05 -15.06 -4.42
N PRO A 103 -26.24 -16.08 -5.28
CA PRO A 103 -25.74 -16.08 -6.66
C PRO A 103 -26.58 -15.27 -7.66
N ASP A 104 -27.80 -14.86 -7.31
CA ASP A 104 -28.68 -14.02 -8.14
C ASP A 104 -28.41 -12.52 -7.92
N VAL A 105 -27.45 -12.17 -7.05
CA VAL A 105 -26.96 -10.81 -6.78
C VAL A 105 -25.59 -10.59 -7.44
N VAL A 106 -25.45 -9.48 -8.18
CA VAL A 106 -24.21 -9.07 -8.85
C VAL A 106 -23.64 -7.84 -8.17
N ILE A 107 -22.41 -7.95 -7.65
CA ILE A 107 -21.64 -6.83 -7.10
C ILE A 107 -20.30 -6.76 -7.84
N ARG A 108 -19.95 -5.60 -8.38
CA ARG A 108 -18.74 -5.38 -9.17
C ARG A 108 -18.10 -4.07 -8.75
N ILE A 109 -16.79 -4.06 -8.48
CA ILE A 109 -16.02 -2.84 -8.26
C ILE A 109 -14.90 -2.74 -9.28
N TYR A 110 -14.83 -1.61 -9.99
CA TYR A 110 -13.93 -1.46 -11.13
C TYR A 110 -13.52 -0.02 -11.38
N GLY A 111 -12.40 0.12 -12.08
CA GLY A 111 -11.94 1.40 -12.62
C GLY A 111 -12.28 1.56 -14.10
N GLN A 112 -12.55 2.79 -14.53
CA GLN A 112 -12.81 3.12 -15.94
C GLN A 112 -12.21 4.48 -16.30
N LEU A 113 -11.52 4.60 -17.45
CA LEU A 113 -11.03 5.88 -17.95
C LEU A 113 -12.19 6.81 -18.38
N LYS A 114 -12.01 8.13 -18.20
CA LYS A 114 -13.05 9.14 -18.47
C LYS A 114 -13.18 9.44 -19.96
N GLU A 115 -14.25 8.96 -20.57
CA GLU A 115 -14.64 9.34 -21.94
C GLU A 115 -15.61 10.53 -21.95
N GLY A 116 -15.06 11.74 -21.90
CA GLY A 116 -15.84 12.98 -22.01
C GLY A 116 -16.46 13.48 -20.70
N PRO A 117 -17.52 14.33 -20.77
CA PRO A 117 -18.06 15.00 -19.58
C PRO A 117 -18.79 14.06 -18.61
N GLU A 118 -18.49 14.20 -17.32
CA GLU A 118 -19.06 13.41 -16.21
C GLU A 118 -20.59 13.42 -16.19
N ASP A 119 -21.19 14.58 -16.42
CA ASP A 119 -22.64 14.79 -16.54
C ASP A 119 -23.31 13.95 -17.64
N GLY A 120 -22.54 13.54 -18.66
CA GLY A 120 -22.97 12.61 -19.69
C GLY A 120 -22.89 11.16 -19.20
N PHE A 121 -21.77 10.80 -18.57
CA PHE A 121 -21.53 9.48 -18.00
C PHE A 121 -22.55 9.12 -16.90
N TYR A 122 -22.79 10.00 -15.94
CA TYR A 122 -23.79 9.76 -14.88
C TYR A 122 -25.20 9.56 -15.44
N ARG A 123 -25.59 10.30 -16.49
CA ARG A 123 -26.89 10.14 -17.18
C ARG A 123 -26.95 8.87 -18.03
N GLN A 124 -25.82 8.39 -18.56
CA GLN A 124 -25.75 7.11 -19.25
C GLN A 124 -26.04 5.96 -18.29
N LEU A 125 -25.46 5.98 -17.08
CA LEU A 125 -25.74 5.00 -16.01
C LEU A 125 -27.19 5.12 -15.49
N ALA A 126 -27.67 6.32 -15.16
CA ALA A 126 -29.02 6.55 -14.64
C ALA A 126 -30.16 6.19 -15.61
N GLY A 127 -29.86 6.06 -16.91
CA GLY A 127 -30.85 5.78 -17.95
C GLY A 127 -31.91 6.89 -18.06
N LYS A 128 -33.18 6.50 -18.23
CA LYS A 128 -34.30 7.43 -18.48
C LYS A 128 -35.04 7.90 -17.23
N SER A 129 -34.91 7.17 -16.12
CA SER A 129 -35.76 7.31 -14.94
C SER A 129 -34.99 7.26 -13.63
N GLY A 130 -33.70 6.95 -13.64
CA GLY A 130 -32.88 6.91 -12.44
C GLY A 130 -32.61 8.28 -11.85
N THR A 131 -32.25 8.29 -10.56
CA THR A 131 -31.81 9.50 -9.85
C THR A 131 -30.28 9.55 -9.77
N ILE A 132 -29.75 10.76 -9.59
CA ILE A 132 -28.32 11.02 -9.41
C ILE A 132 -28.22 11.95 -8.21
N ASP A 133 -27.71 11.42 -7.10
CA ASP A 133 -27.65 12.07 -5.80
C ASP A 133 -26.18 12.18 -5.34
N ASP A 134 -25.86 13.18 -4.51
CA ASP A 134 -24.51 13.33 -3.98
C ASP A 134 -24.21 12.24 -2.93
N PHE A 135 -23.03 11.63 -3.03
CA PHE A 135 -22.58 10.60 -2.11
C PHE A 135 -21.24 10.97 -1.48
N VAL A 136 -21.16 10.84 -0.16
CA VAL A 136 -19.96 11.18 0.62
C VAL A 136 -19.26 9.90 1.07
N TYR A 137 -18.03 9.72 0.63
CA TYR A 137 -17.15 8.61 0.98
C TYR A 137 -16.54 8.81 2.38
N ARG A 138 -15.92 7.77 2.96
CA ARG A 138 -15.36 7.79 4.34
C ARG A 138 -14.24 8.82 4.51
N ASP A 139 -13.52 9.13 3.43
CA ASP A 139 -12.49 10.17 3.36
C ASP A 139 -13.04 11.59 3.12
N ASN A 140 -14.37 11.75 3.10
CA ASN A 140 -15.11 12.97 2.76
C ASN A 140 -15.06 13.37 1.27
N TRP A 141 -14.55 12.50 0.38
CA TRP A 141 -14.71 12.74 -1.05
C TRP A 141 -16.19 12.79 -1.42
N VAL A 142 -16.57 13.66 -2.37
CA VAL A 142 -17.95 13.76 -2.87
C VAL A 142 -18.00 13.20 -4.29
N GLY A 143 -18.67 12.06 -4.44
CA GLY A 143 -19.03 11.49 -5.74
C GLY A 143 -20.54 11.40 -5.89
N LYS A 144 -21.02 10.40 -6.63
CA LYS A 144 -22.45 10.21 -6.94
C LYS A 144 -22.92 8.83 -6.50
N MET A 145 -24.14 8.78 -5.96
CA MET A 145 -24.97 7.58 -5.96
C MET A 145 -25.96 7.73 -7.13
N ILE A 146 -26.07 6.69 -7.95
CA ILE A 146 -26.93 6.66 -9.13
C ILE A 146 -27.89 5.50 -8.99
N THR A 147 -29.16 5.78 -8.72
CA THR A 147 -30.20 4.76 -8.54
C THR A 147 -30.91 4.54 -9.86
N VAL A 148 -30.68 3.39 -10.50
CA VAL A 148 -31.33 3.05 -11.80
C VAL A 148 -32.71 2.45 -11.57
N SER A 149 -32.82 1.59 -10.55
CA SER A 149 -34.08 1.02 -10.06
C SER A 149 -34.01 0.83 -8.53
N GLU A 150 -35.09 0.33 -7.92
CA GLU A 150 -35.13 -0.01 -6.49
C GLU A 150 -34.03 -0.99 -6.07
N ASN A 151 -33.58 -1.86 -6.98
CA ASN A 151 -32.59 -2.91 -6.70
C ASN A 151 -31.35 -2.85 -7.61
N GLU A 152 -31.13 -1.74 -8.33
CA GLU A 152 -29.94 -1.53 -9.15
C GLU A 152 -29.42 -0.10 -8.97
N PHE A 153 -28.16 0.02 -8.55
CA PHE A 153 -27.50 1.31 -8.35
C PHE A 153 -25.98 1.24 -8.53
N TYR A 154 -25.40 2.42 -8.71
CA TYR A 154 -23.97 2.63 -8.84
C TYR A 154 -23.50 3.67 -7.82
N PHE A 155 -22.33 3.46 -7.23
CA PHE A 155 -21.56 4.53 -6.59
C PHE A 155 -20.39 4.87 -7.49
N VAL A 156 -20.25 6.14 -7.84
CA VAL A 156 -19.20 6.64 -8.74
C VAL A 156 -18.36 7.66 -8.01
N ARG A 157 -17.05 7.42 -7.95
CA ARG A 157 -16.00 8.34 -7.48
C ARG A 157 -15.21 8.78 -8.70
N VAL A 158 -14.89 10.06 -8.80
CA VAL A 158 -13.99 10.60 -9.82
C VAL A 158 -12.57 10.60 -9.25
N ASP A 159 -11.60 10.12 -10.01
CA ASP A 159 -10.18 10.20 -9.67
C ASP A 159 -9.37 10.67 -10.89
N GLY A 160 -9.10 11.98 -10.96
CA GLY A 160 -8.42 12.59 -12.11
C GLY A 160 -9.12 12.28 -13.44
N ASP A 161 -8.44 11.49 -14.27
CA ASP A 161 -8.87 11.03 -15.60
C ASP A 161 -9.56 9.65 -15.59
N SER A 162 -9.91 9.12 -14.41
CA SER A 162 -10.67 7.87 -14.24
C SER A 162 -11.91 8.03 -13.34
N TYR A 163 -12.75 7.00 -13.35
CA TYR A 163 -13.80 6.74 -12.38
C TYR A 163 -13.46 5.46 -11.61
N LEU A 164 -13.76 5.44 -10.31
CA LEU A 164 -13.94 4.23 -9.51
C LEU A 164 -15.44 4.00 -9.35
N ILE A 165 -15.91 2.82 -9.72
CA ILE A 165 -17.33 2.49 -9.80
C ILE A 165 -17.61 1.22 -8.99
N LEU A 166 -18.54 1.28 -8.05
CA LEU A 166 -19.18 0.13 -7.43
C LEU A 166 -20.58 -0.02 -8.03
N HIS A 167 -20.82 -1.11 -8.76
CA HIS A 167 -22.14 -1.50 -9.30
C HIS A 167 -22.75 -2.60 -8.43
N VAL A 168 -24.04 -2.45 -8.11
CA VAL A 168 -24.85 -3.45 -7.43
C VAL A 168 -26.14 -3.66 -8.20
N ASP A 169 -26.40 -4.90 -8.59
CA ASP A 169 -27.66 -5.36 -9.17
C ASP A 169 -28.17 -6.55 -8.34
N ALA A 170 -29.23 -6.30 -7.57
CA ALA A 170 -29.98 -7.28 -6.80
C ALA A 170 -31.40 -7.46 -7.38
N THR A 171 -31.60 -7.24 -8.68
CA THR A 171 -32.92 -7.43 -9.32
C THR A 171 -33.36 -8.89 -9.35
N GLY A 172 -32.43 -9.84 -9.17
CA GLY A 172 -32.70 -11.27 -8.95
C GLY A 172 -33.35 -11.58 -7.59
N ASP A 173 -32.84 -11.01 -6.50
CA ASP A 173 -33.48 -11.03 -5.17
C ASP A 173 -33.58 -9.62 -4.52
N PRO A 174 -34.72 -8.94 -4.70
CA PRO A 174 -35.02 -7.68 -4.01
C PRO A 174 -35.06 -7.76 -2.47
N GLY A 175 -35.23 -8.96 -1.89
CA GLY A 175 -35.23 -9.15 -0.45
C GLY A 175 -33.82 -9.03 0.15
N TRP A 176 -32.85 -9.64 -0.52
CA TRP A 176 -31.44 -9.68 -0.10
C TRP A 176 -30.86 -8.27 0.11
N LEU A 177 -31.18 -7.32 -0.77
CA LEU A 177 -30.67 -5.95 -0.69
C LEU A 177 -31.12 -5.25 0.61
N ALA A 178 -32.36 -5.43 1.03
CA ALA A 178 -32.89 -4.83 2.26
C ALA A 178 -32.22 -5.38 3.54
N GLU A 179 -31.70 -6.60 3.49
CA GLU A 179 -30.96 -7.22 4.59
C GLU A 179 -29.46 -6.85 4.59
N ASN A 180 -28.91 -6.47 3.43
CA ASN A 180 -27.47 -6.19 3.25
C ASN A 180 -27.15 -4.72 2.94
N GLU A 181 -28.13 -3.81 2.95
CA GLU A 181 -27.98 -2.38 2.64
C GLU A 181 -26.80 -1.74 3.39
N GLU A 182 -26.67 -1.96 4.71
CA GLU A 182 -25.59 -1.39 5.51
C GLU A 182 -24.19 -1.87 5.06
N LYS A 183 -24.05 -3.14 4.66
CA LYS A 183 -22.79 -3.70 4.12
C LYS A 183 -22.44 -3.05 2.78
N ILE A 184 -23.43 -2.92 1.89
CA ILE A 184 -23.25 -2.26 0.59
C ILE A 184 -22.81 -0.80 0.76
N TYR A 185 -23.47 -0.05 1.66
CA TYR A 185 -23.06 1.31 2.00
C TYR A 185 -21.68 1.37 2.69
N TYR A 186 -21.28 0.34 3.44
CA TYR A 186 -19.93 0.26 4.01
C TYR A 186 -18.87 0.11 2.90
N ILE A 187 -19.06 -0.86 1.99
CA ILE A 187 -18.19 -1.08 0.82
C ILE A 187 -18.09 0.22 0.02
N ALA A 188 -19.23 0.83 -0.34
CA ALA A 188 -19.29 2.09 -1.06
C ALA A 188 -18.51 3.21 -0.37
N ARG A 189 -18.71 3.42 0.94
CA ARG A 189 -17.99 4.47 1.69
C ARG A 189 -16.50 4.20 1.82
N SER A 190 -16.08 2.93 1.87
CA SER A 190 -14.67 2.54 2.00
C SER A 190 -13.84 2.78 0.74
N ALA A 191 -14.50 2.90 -0.41
CA ALA A 191 -13.88 2.98 -1.73
C ALA A 191 -13.08 4.29 -1.88
N ARG A 192 -11.77 4.13 -2.07
CA ARG A 192 -10.77 5.22 -2.01
C ARG A 192 -9.65 4.96 -3.02
N THR A 193 -8.99 6.00 -3.50
CA THR A 193 -7.82 5.87 -4.37
C THR A 193 -6.53 6.15 -3.58
N THR A 194 -5.40 5.51 -3.95
CA THR A 194 -4.09 5.75 -3.32
C THR A 194 -3.59 7.18 -3.48
N ARG A 195 -4.17 7.91 -4.45
CA ARG A 195 -3.77 9.24 -4.92
C ARG A 195 -3.69 10.33 -3.84
N GLU A 196 -4.28 10.11 -2.66
CA GLU A 196 -4.15 10.99 -1.48
C GLU A 196 -4.00 10.21 -0.14
N SER A 197 -3.22 9.12 -0.13
CA SER A 197 -2.72 8.55 1.13
C SER A 197 -1.57 9.41 1.69
N PHE A 198 -1.95 10.52 2.33
CA PHE A 198 -1.09 11.43 3.12
C PHE A 198 0.18 11.95 2.44
N GLY A 199 0.05 12.94 1.55
CA GLY A 199 1.22 13.77 1.21
C GLY A 199 1.17 14.44 -0.14
N LYS A 200 0.54 15.62 -0.22
CA LYS A 200 0.89 16.55 -1.30
C LYS A 200 2.05 17.45 -0.87
N ILE A 201 3.25 16.90 -0.88
CA ILE A 201 4.51 17.69 -0.85
C ILE A 201 5.38 17.30 -2.05
N ALA A 202 4.86 17.56 -3.25
CA ALA A 202 5.72 17.78 -4.41
C ALA A 202 6.38 19.18 -4.26
N ASP A 203 7.39 19.28 -3.38
CA ASP A 203 8.47 20.30 -3.41
C ASP A 203 9.51 20.16 -2.25
N GLU A 204 9.45 19.15 -1.38
CA GLU A 204 10.67 18.64 -0.73
C GLU A 204 11.20 17.52 -1.62
N SER A 205 12.34 17.76 -2.29
CA SER A 205 13.06 16.67 -2.96
C SER A 205 13.45 15.65 -1.89
N SER A 206 12.94 14.43 -2.01
CA SER A 206 13.35 13.29 -1.19
C SER A 206 14.87 13.28 -1.05
N LEU A 207 15.37 13.33 0.20
CA LEU A 207 16.81 13.37 0.47
C LEU A 207 17.49 12.03 0.15
N ILE A 208 16.66 11.00 -0.01
CA ILE A 208 16.95 9.66 -0.50
C ILE A 208 16.13 9.37 -1.76
N ASP A 209 16.56 8.42 -2.56
CA ASP A 209 15.79 7.83 -3.66
C ASP A 209 15.74 6.29 -3.54
N VAL A 210 15.17 5.61 -4.53
CA VAL A 210 15.00 4.15 -4.51
C VAL A 210 16.36 3.42 -4.52
N ASP A 211 17.41 4.00 -5.09
CA ASP A 211 18.74 3.39 -5.08
C ASP A 211 19.34 3.37 -3.66
N ASP A 212 18.92 4.27 -2.75
CA ASP A 212 19.33 4.27 -1.34
C ASP A 212 18.70 3.17 -0.48
N LEU A 213 17.61 2.52 -0.95
CA LEU A 213 16.87 1.50 -0.20
C LEU A 213 17.56 0.12 -0.26
N LYS A 214 18.85 0.10 0.05
CA LYS A 214 19.73 -1.07 0.00
C LYS A 214 20.70 -1.10 1.19
N VAL A 215 21.07 -2.29 1.63
CA VAL A 215 22.06 -2.51 2.70
C VAL A 215 22.97 -3.68 2.30
N GLY A 216 24.23 -3.39 1.95
CA GLY A 216 25.10 -4.33 1.24
C GLY A 216 24.50 -4.72 -0.12
N ASP A 217 24.44 -6.01 -0.41
CA ASP A 217 23.78 -6.55 -1.61
C ASP A 217 22.26 -6.75 -1.42
N LEU A 218 21.70 -6.48 -0.22
CA LEU A 218 20.28 -6.64 0.07
C LEU A 218 19.48 -5.41 -0.35
N GLU A 219 18.32 -5.63 -0.96
CA GLU A 219 17.39 -4.59 -1.41
C GLU A 219 15.95 -5.02 -1.13
N VAL A 220 15.04 -4.07 -0.93
CA VAL A 220 13.60 -4.33 -0.73
C VAL A 220 12.90 -4.57 -2.07
N GLY A 221 11.73 -5.23 -2.05
CA GLY A 221 10.94 -5.56 -3.25
C GLY A 221 11.37 -6.85 -3.98
N ILE A 222 12.49 -7.49 -3.59
CA ILE A 222 12.91 -8.78 -4.14
C ILE A 222 12.10 -9.96 -3.62
N THR A 223 12.15 -11.09 -4.32
CA THR A 223 11.57 -12.36 -3.87
C THR A 223 12.39 -13.00 -2.73
N TYR A 224 11.75 -13.88 -1.96
CA TYR A 224 12.41 -14.71 -0.94
C TYR A 224 13.55 -15.55 -1.52
N GLU A 225 13.36 -16.15 -2.71
CA GLU A 225 14.43 -16.90 -3.37
C GLU A 225 15.67 -16.03 -3.62
N LYS A 226 15.46 -14.81 -4.12
CA LYS A 226 16.54 -13.84 -4.36
C LYS A 226 17.20 -13.39 -3.05
N LEU A 227 16.42 -13.16 -1.99
CA LEU A 227 16.93 -12.85 -0.65
C LEU A 227 17.86 -13.96 -0.14
N ILE A 228 17.41 -15.22 -0.15
CA ILE A 228 18.22 -16.36 0.34
C ILE A 228 19.49 -16.54 -0.50
N HIS A 229 19.40 -16.33 -1.83
CA HIS A 229 20.57 -16.37 -2.70
C HIS A 229 21.62 -15.30 -2.34
N VAL A 230 21.19 -14.06 -2.07
CA VAL A 230 22.08 -12.96 -1.71
C VAL A 230 22.63 -13.10 -0.29
N MET A 231 21.79 -13.48 0.67
CA MET A 231 22.21 -13.75 2.05
C MET A 231 23.25 -14.88 2.14
N GLY A 232 23.18 -15.86 1.23
CA GLY A 232 24.07 -17.03 1.23
C GLY A 232 23.86 -17.96 2.44
N GLN A 233 22.78 -17.75 3.20
CA GLN A 233 22.38 -18.50 4.38
C GLN A 233 20.84 -18.59 4.47
N GLU A 234 20.36 -19.64 5.13
CA GLU A 234 18.95 -19.80 5.50
C GLU A 234 18.68 -19.07 6.83
N PRO A 235 17.45 -18.60 7.10
CA PRO A 235 17.07 -18.05 8.39
C PRO A 235 17.16 -19.11 9.50
N VAL A 236 17.60 -18.69 10.69
CA VAL A 236 17.71 -19.53 11.88
C VAL A 236 16.40 -19.69 12.64
N ASP A 237 15.47 -18.76 12.47
CA ASP A 237 14.10 -18.81 13.01
C ASP A 237 13.12 -18.07 12.09
N ARG A 238 11.82 -18.35 12.22
CA ARG A 238 10.74 -17.62 11.53
C ARG A 238 9.45 -17.54 12.35
N THR A 239 8.78 -16.39 12.30
CA THR A 239 7.39 -16.24 12.76
C THR A 239 6.49 -16.10 11.55
N GLU A 240 5.44 -16.92 11.46
CA GLU A 240 4.48 -16.92 10.34
C GLU A 240 3.13 -16.32 10.81
N GLU A 241 2.56 -15.42 10.02
CA GLU A 241 1.22 -14.89 10.18
C GLU A 241 0.42 -15.09 8.87
N GLU A 242 -0.76 -15.68 8.95
CA GLU A 242 -1.65 -15.87 7.79
C GLU A 242 -2.97 -15.12 8.02
N TYR A 243 -3.31 -14.21 7.12
CA TYR A 243 -4.56 -13.45 7.15
C TYR A 243 -5.27 -13.51 5.79
N HIS A 244 -6.26 -14.39 5.67
CA HIS A 244 -7.18 -14.46 4.53
C HIS A 244 -6.52 -14.42 3.12
N GLY A 245 -5.43 -15.17 2.95
CA GLY A 245 -4.67 -15.26 1.69
C GLY A 245 -3.36 -14.49 1.68
N MET A 246 -3.18 -13.51 2.59
CA MET A 246 -1.87 -12.94 2.87
C MET A 246 -1.08 -13.92 3.75
N LYS A 247 0.11 -14.32 3.29
CA LYS A 247 1.13 -14.97 4.13
C LYS A 247 2.24 -13.96 4.42
N ALA A 248 2.41 -13.61 5.69
CA ALA A 248 3.51 -12.80 6.19
C ALA A 248 4.49 -13.68 7.00
N GLU A 249 5.78 -13.44 6.85
CA GLU A 249 6.85 -14.14 7.56
C GLU A 249 7.88 -13.13 8.06
N MET A 250 8.14 -13.14 9.37
CA MET A 250 9.29 -12.45 9.96
C MET A 250 10.44 -13.46 10.08
N LEU A 251 11.48 -13.26 9.29
CA LEU A 251 12.67 -14.12 9.20
C LEU A 251 13.79 -13.56 10.08
N TYR A 252 14.50 -14.45 10.78
CA TYR A 252 15.65 -14.11 11.61
C TYR A 252 16.90 -14.83 11.11
N PHE A 253 18.00 -14.11 10.91
CA PHE A 253 19.27 -14.68 10.43
C PHE A 253 20.35 -14.72 11.52
N ALA A 254 21.46 -15.44 11.27
CA ALA A 254 22.47 -15.77 12.29
C ALA A 254 23.33 -14.57 12.75
N ASP A 255 23.23 -13.46 12.05
CA ASP A 255 23.89 -12.16 12.21
C ASP A 255 22.95 -11.09 12.81
N ASP A 256 21.80 -11.53 13.35
CA ASP A 256 20.70 -10.72 13.87
C ASP A 256 19.99 -9.83 12.81
N THR A 257 20.26 -10.05 11.51
CA THR A 257 19.46 -9.46 10.41
C THR A 257 18.04 -10.01 10.48
N GLN A 258 17.05 -9.12 10.32
CA GLN A 258 15.63 -9.44 10.34
C GLN A 258 14.97 -9.00 9.05
N VAL A 259 14.14 -9.85 8.46
CA VAL A 259 13.48 -9.55 7.18
C VAL A 259 12.00 -9.90 7.28
N TYR A 260 11.14 -8.90 7.01
CA TYR A 260 9.70 -9.10 6.89
C TYR A 260 9.35 -9.35 5.43
N VAL A 261 8.80 -10.54 5.16
CA VAL A 261 8.37 -10.99 3.84
C VAL A 261 6.85 -11.08 3.83
N VAL A 262 6.20 -10.60 2.78
CA VAL A 262 4.75 -10.75 2.57
C VAL A 262 4.55 -11.30 1.16
N ASN A 263 3.87 -12.44 1.05
CA ASN A 263 3.56 -13.11 -0.21
C ASN A 263 4.79 -13.30 -1.12
N ASP A 264 5.86 -13.84 -0.54
CA ASP A 264 7.18 -14.04 -1.16
C ASP A 264 8.00 -12.76 -1.44
N ILE A 265 7.45 -11.55 -1.25
CA ILE A 265 8.15 -10.27 -1.48
C ILE A 265 8.74 -9.71 -0.18
N VAL A 266 9.99 -9.25 -0.23
CA VAL A 266 10.69 -8.59 0.89
C VAL A 266 10.17 -7.17 1.08
N HIS A 267 9.49 -6.91 2.21
CA HIS A 267 8.92 -5.61 2.53
C HIS A 267 9.78 -4.78 3.49
N ILE A 268 10.45 -5.40 4.46
CA ILE A 268 11.31 -4.68 5.41
C ILE A 268 12.59 -5.48 5.59
N ILE A 269 13.75 -4.83 5.48
CA ILE A 269 15.04 -5.40 5.89
C ILE A 269 15.58 -4.54 7.03
N ASN A 270 15.98 -5.20 8.11
CA ASN A 270 16.53 -4.57 9.29
C ASN A 270 17.88 -5.20 9.65
N VAL A 271 18.95 -4.39 9.67
CA VAL A 271 20.33 -4.84 9.92
C VAL A 271 20.94 -4.14 11.13
N ILE A 272 21.65 -4.91 11.95
CA ILE A 272 22.50 -4.41 13.05
C ILE A 272 23.99 -4.77 12.88
N SER A 273 24.31 -5.60 11.87
CA SER A 273 25.69 -6.02 11.59
C SER A 273 26.46 -4.93 10.82
N PRO A 274 27.71 -4.60 11.21
CA PRO A 274 28.56 -3.62 10.52
C PRO A 274 29.03 -4.07 9.13
N GLU A 275 28.72 -5.30 8.72
CA GLU A 275 29.03 -5.85 7.40
C GLU A 275 28.09 -5.29 6.31
N TYR A 276 26.92 -4.77 6.70
CA TYR A 276 25.97 -4.12 5.79
C TYR A 276 26.20 -2.61 5.75
N GLU A 277 26.57 -2.12 4.56
CA GLU A 277 26.84 -0.72 4.28
C GLU A 277 25.79 -0.20 3.29
N THR A 278 25.20 0.97 3.55
CA THR A 278 24.28 1.62 2.61
C THR A 278 25.03 2.11 1.35
N PRO A 279 24.34 2.38 0.23
CA PRO A 279 24.93 2.97 -0.96
C PRO A 279 25.74 4.27 -0.73
N ARG A 280 25.39 5.05 0.31
CA ARG A 280 26.14 6.28 0.69
C ARG A 280 27.30 6.02 1.66
N GLY A 281 27.48 4.79 2.13
CA GLY A 281 28.59 4.38 2.98
C GLY A 281 28.33 4.52 4.48
N LEU A 282 27.06 4.42 4.92
CA LEU A 282 26.69 4.34 6.33
C LEU A 282 26.59 2.87 6.75
N ARG A 283 27.08 2.50 7.94
CA ARG A 283 26.94 1.15 8.50
C ARG A 283 26.55 1.19 10.00
N PRO A 284 25.92 0.13 10.54
CA PRO A 284 25.85 -0.06 11.99
C PRO A 284 27.26 0.00 12.61
N GLY A 285 27.45 0.83 13.64
CA GLY A 285 28.74 1.11 14.26
C GLY A 285 29.38 2.44 13.86
N ASP A 286 28.84 3.19 12.89
CA ASP A 286 29.27 4.57 12.60
C ASP A 286 28.76 5.57 13.67
N ASP A 287 29.48 6.68 13.86
CA ASP A 287 29.07 7.78 14.76
C ASP A 287 27.79 8.49 14.26
N GLU A 288 26.93 8.97 15.16
CA GLU A 288 25.68 9.69 14.82
C GLU A 288 25.87 10.86 13.84
N GLU A 289 26.98 11.60 13.95
CA GLU A 289 27.30 12.73 13.06
C GLU A 289 27.37 12.31 11.57
N ARG A 290 27.72 11.04 11.30
CA ARG A 290 27.83 10.44 9.96
C ARG A 290 26.49 10.41 9.21
N ILE A 291 25.38 10.31 9.93
CA ILE A 291 24.03 10.24 9.35
C ILE A 291 23.74 11.54 8.58
N VAL A 292 23.93 12.68 9.25
CA VAL A 292 23.66 14.01 8.69
C VAL A 292 24.70 14.39 7.62
N GLU A 293 25.94 13.89 7.71
CA GLU A 293 26.95 14.04 6.63
C GLU A 293 26.51 13.40 5.30
N LEU A 294 25.83 12.24 5.34
CA LEU A 294 25.50 11.43 4.17
C LEU A 294 24.10 11.67 3.62
N TYR A 295 23.15 11.99 4.51
CA TYR A 295 21.72 12.09 4.17
C TYR A 295 21.11 13.48 4.45
N GLY A 296 21.83 14.37 5.15
CA GLY A 296 21.27 15.64 5.62
C GLY A 296 20.38 15.48 6.85
N GLU A 297 19.64 16.53 7.22
CA GLU A 297 18.67 16.45 8.33
C GLU A 297 17.50 15.53 7.92
N PRO A 298 17.04 14.62 8.80
CA PRO A 298 15.97 13.68 8.50
C PRO A 298 14.60 14.37 8.40
N ASN A 299 13.67 13.76 7.66
CA ASN A 299 12.29 14.20 7.57
C ASN A 299 11.56 14.03 8.92
N ASN A 300 11.83 12.91 9.61
CA ASN A 300 11.32 12.60 10.94
C ASN A 300 12.48 12.42 11.93
N ARG A 301 12.41 13.05 13.11
CA ARG A 301 13.46 12.95 14.14
C ARG A 301 12.87 12.74 15.53
N ASP A 302 13.35 11.71 16.21
CA ASP A 302 13.16 11.49 17.65
C ASP A 302 14.54 11.45 18.35
N GLU A 303 14.58 11.33 19.69
CA GLU A 303 15.83 11.34 20.48
C GLU A 303 16.87 10.29 20.05
N CYS A 304 16.43 9.21 19.38
CA CYS A 304 17.29 8.10 18.94
C CYS A 304 16.99 7.63 17.50
N ILE A 305 16.17 8.35 16.72
CA ILE A 305 15.65 7.87 15.43
C ILE A 305 15.77 8.96 14.36
N TYR A 306 16.31 8.57 13.20
CA TYR A 306 16.45 9.39 12.00
C TYR A 306 15.68 8.73 10.85
N GLY A 307 14.52 9.29 10.51
CA GLY A 307 13.64 8.79 9.46
C GLY A 307 13.71 9.65 8.19
N TYR A 308 13.98 9.00 7.05
CA TYR A 308 14.06 9.64 5.74
C TYR A 308 12.95 9.14 4.83
N CYS A 309 12.33 10.06 4.09
CA CYS A 309 11.15 9.78 3.29
C CYS A 309 11.42 9.83 1.79
N ILE A 310 10.73 8.96 1.06
CA ILE A 310 10.45 9.12 -0.38
C ILE A 310 8.97 9.45 -0.52
N ASP A 311 8.65 10.56 -1.20
CA ASP A 311 7.28 10.99 -1.53
C ASP A 311 6.29 10.97 -0.33
N GLY A 312 6.82 11.25 0.87
CA GLY A 312 6.07 11.36 2.13
C GLY A 312 6.06 10.12 3.03
N TYR A 313 6.58 8.98 2.55
CA TYR A 313 6.64 7.72 3.30
C TYR A 313 8.04 7.53 3.87
N GLU A 314 8.18 7.27 5.17
CA GLU A 314 9.46 6.94 5.80
C GLU A 314 9.89 5.53 5.37
N LEU A 315 10.99 5.43 4.61
CA LEU A 315 11.46 4.16 4.03
C LEU A 315 12.92 3.84 4.38
N LEU A 316 13.64 4.77 4.99
CA LEU A 316 14.95 4.53 5.61
C LEU A 316 14.90 5.07 7.04
N THR A 317 15.00 4.17 8.01
CA THR A 317 14.99 4.50 9.43
C THR A 317 16.29 4.05 10.08
N ILE A 318 17.02 5.00 10.64
CA ILE A 318 18.31 4.77 11.29
C ILE A 318 18.14 4.99 12.80
N VAL A 319 18.47 3.97 13.60
CA VAL A 319 18.38 4.05 15.07
C VAL A 319 19.77 4.23 15.66
N VAL A 320 19.90 5.18 16.58
CA VAL A 320 21.13 5.54 17.28
C VAL A 320 21.04 5.11 18.74
N SER A 321 22.11 4.52 19.27
CA SER A 321 22.25 4.20 20.69
C SER A 321 23.63 4.63 21.20
N ASP A 322 23.68 5.33 22.33
CA ASP A 322 24.91 5.88 22.93
C ASP A 322 25.77 6.73 21.95
N GLY A 323 25.15 7.37 20.96
CA GLY A 323 25.79 8.22 19.93
C GLY A 323 26.34 7.48 18.71
N VAL A 324 25.99 6.20 18.55
CA VAL A 324 26.45 5.32 17.45
C VAL A 324 25.24 4.72 16.74
N VAL A 325 25.29 4.58 15.41
CA VAL A 325 24.28 3.86 14.62
C VAL A 325 24.19 2.42 15.12
N SER A 326 23.07 2.05 15.74
CA SER A 326 22.83 0.70 16.24
C SER A 326 22.05 -0.18 15.27
N GLN A 327 21.31 0.42 14.34
CA GLN A 327 20.39 -0.28 13.44
C GLN A 327 20.12 0.56 12.18
N ILE A 328 19.99 -0.09 11.04
CA ILE A 328 19.48 0.51 9.79
C ILE A 328 18.33 -0.37 9.29
N GLN A 329 17.18 0.25 9.06
CA GLN A 329 15.98 -0.38 8.49
C GLN A 329 15.65 0.28 7.15
N ILE A 330 15.35 -0.54 6.15
CA ILE A 330 14.83 -0.11 4.84
C ILE A 330 13.47 -0.78 4.58
N GLU A 331 12.55 -0.04 3.96
CA GLU A 331 11.17 -0.49 3.69
C GLU A 331 10.80 -0.35 2.21
N HIS A 332 10.00 -1.30 1.71
CA HIS A 332 9.43 -1.28 0.38
C HIS A 332 8.30 -0.25 0.30
N GLY A 333 8.60 0.91 -0.28
CA GLY A 333 7.59 1.92 -0.60
C GLY A 333 6.68 1.48 -1.74
N GLY A 334 5.41 1.87 -1.70
CA GLY A 334 4.42 1.58 -2.75
C GLY A 334 4.59 2.39 -4.04
N TRP A 335 5.83 2.70 -4.42
CA TRP A 335 6.19 3.47 -5.60
C TRP A 335 6.46 2.53 -6.76
N GLU A 336 5.62 2.61 -7.81
CA GLU A 336 5.78 1.93 -9.10
C GLU A 336 6.44 0.55 -9.02
N SER A 337 5.70 -0.43 -8.50
CA SER A 337 6.00 -1.85 -8.72
C SER A 337 5.74 -2.26 -10.18
N GLU A 338 6.42 -1.59 -11.13
CA GLU A 338 6.79 -2.20 -12.40
C GLU A 338 7.85 -3.28 -12.11
N VAL A 339 7.38 -4.41 -11.60
CA VAL A 339 8.15 -5.66 -11.59
C VAL A 339 8.34 -6.04 -13.07
N PHE A 340 9.57 -5.87 -13.55
CA PHE A 340 10.01 -6.19 -14.91
C PHE A 340 10.13 -7.70 -15.11
#